data_AF-A0A392MN38-F1
#
_entry.id   AF-A0A392MN38-F1
#
_cell.length_a   1.000
_cell.length_b   1.000
_cell.length_c   1.000
_cell.angle_alpha   90.00
_cell.angle_beta   90.00
_cell.angle_gamma   90.00
#
_symmetry.space_group_name_H-M   'P 1'
#
loop_
_entity.id
_entity.type
_entity.pdbx_description
1 polymer ?
#
loop_
_entity_poly.entity_id
_entity_poly.type
_entity_poly.pdbx_seq_one_letter_code
_entity_poly.pdbx_strand_id
1 'polypeptide(L)'
;MMSIFIRVKLVRIGHPARLLPQVLDSALDAQVLRGDNSGLANDIRKEMKVLNGKLLKTKEKNTRREIQKELRTLSREERKRQQLAVTDVIKTADVILTTLIGAFTKKLDRTSFDLVIIDEAAQALEIACWIPLLK
;
A
#
# COMPACT_ATOMS: atom_id res chain seq x y z
N MET A 1 -18.36 8.42 34.01
CA MET A 1 -17.47 9.31 33.24
C MET A 1 -16.84 8.49 32.13
N MET A 2 -17.51 8.45 30.97
CA MET A 2 -17.11 7.60 29.85
C MET A 2 -16.15 8.42 28.98
N SER A 3 -14.84 8.24 29.17
CA SER A 3 -13.86 8.83 28.26
C SER A 3 -14.07 8.23 26.88
N ILE A 4 -14.68 9.01 25.99
CA ILE A 4 -14.69 8.73 24.56
C ILE A 4 -13.24 8.90 24.10
N PHE A 5 -12.48 7.81 24.12
CA PHE A 5 -11.22 7.75 23.39
C PHE A 5 -11.58 7.77 21.91
N ILE A 6 -11.47 8.94 21.28
CA ILE A 6 -11.51 9.06 19.82
C ILE A 6 -10.32 8.24 19.32
N ARG A 7 -10.61 7.08 18.72
CA ARG A 7 -9.59 6.17 18.22
C ARG A 7 -9.15 6.67 16.84
N VAL A 8 -8.13 7.54 16.84
CA VAL A 8 -7.54 8.11 15.62
C VAL A 8 -6.95 6.99 14.75
N LYS A 9 -7.36 6.91 13.49
CA LYS A 9 -6.81 5.98 12.51
C LYS A 9 -5.50 6.51 11.96
N LEU A 10 -4.42 5.94 12.48
CA LEU A 10 -3.06 6.36 12.13
C LEU A 10 -2.42 5.41 11.12
N VAL A 11 -1.79 5.96 10.09
CA VAL A 11 -1.04 5.19 9.08
C VAL A 11 0.39 5.71 8.99
N ARG A 12 1.37 4.83 9.27
CA ARG A 12 2.79 5.12 9.11
C ARG A 12 3.28 4.68 7.72
N ILE A 13 3.74 5.63 6.91
CA ILE A 13 4.36 5.38 5.60
C ILE A 13 5.88 5.40 5.73
N GLY A 14 6.50 4.25 5.52
CA GLY A 14 7.95 4.08 5.53
C GLY A 14 8.30 2.60 5.39
N HIS A 15 9.58 2.30 5.20
CA HIS A 15 10.02 0.91 5.08
C HIS A 15 9.89 0.20 6.44
N PRO A 16 9.25 -0.99 6.52
CA PRO A 16 9.06 -1.72 7.78
C PRO A 16 10.36 -2.05 8.52
N ALA A 17 11.49 -2.25 7.82
CA ALA A 17 12.78 -2.51 8.44
C ALA A 17 13.31 -1.36 9.31
N ARG A 18 12.74 -0.15 9.16
CA ARG A 18 13.10 1.05 9.95
C ARG A 18 12.09 1.33 11.07
N LEU A 19 11.13 0.44 11.28
CA LEU A 19 10.08 0.59 12.27
C LEU A 19 10.32 -0.33 13.46
N LEU A 20 10.08 0.19 14.66
CA LEU A 20 10.07 -0.60 15.87
C LEU A 20 8.88 -1.58 15.86
N PRO A 21 9.00 -2.78 16.44
CA PRO A 21 7.93 -3.78 16.46
C PRO A 21 6.58 -3.24 16.97
N GLN A 22 6.63 -2.37 17.99
CA GLN A 22 5.46 -1.77 18.63
C GLN A 22 4.63 -0.88 17.70
N VAL A 23 5.23 -0.34 16.64
CA VAL A 23 4.55 0.55 15.67
C VAL A 23 4.27 -0.12 14.33
N LEU A 24 4.68 -1.37 14.14
CA LEU A 24 4.48 -2.10 12.87
C LEU A 24 3.00 -2.23 12.52
N ASP A 25 2.11 -2.36 13.51
CA ASP A 25 0.68 -2.43 13.26
C ASP A 25 0.10 -1.16 12.65
N SER A 26 0.75 -0.02 12.87
CA SER A 26 0.37 1.24 12.25
C SER A 26 0.94 1.40 10.83
N ALA A 27 1.90 0.55 10.43
CA ALA A 27 2.54 0.65 9.11
C ALA A 27 1.53 0.39 7.98
N LEU A 28 1.65 1.17 6.90
CA LEU A 28 0.80 1.02 5.72
C LEU A 28 0.75 -0.43 5.21
N ASP A 29 1.90 -1.09 5.10
CA ASP A 29 1.96 -2.45 4.57
C ASP A 29 1.23 -3.46 5.49
N ALA A 30 1.34 -3.31 6.81
CA ALA A 30 0.62 -4.16 7.77
C ALA A 30 -0.90 -3.95 7.71
N GLN A 31 -1.35 -2.70 7.55
CA GLN A 31 -2.77 -2.38 7.41
C GLN A 31 -3.33 -2.87 6.07
N VAL A 32 -2.58 -2.73 4.97
CA VAL A 32 -2.96 -3.23 3.65
C VAL A 32 -3.17 -4.74 3.68
N LEU A 33 -2.28 -5.49 4.35
CA LEU A 33 -2.40 -6.95 4.47
C LEU A 33 -3.70 -7.40 5.16
N ARG A 34 -4.29 -6.55 6.02
CA ARG A 34 -5.54 -6.84 6.73
C ARG A 34 -6.80 -6.45 5.94
N GLY A 35 -6.66 -5.74 4.82
CA GLY A 35 -7.80 -5.27 4.03
C GLY A 35 -8.36 -6.32 3.07
N ASP A 36 -9.66 -6.26 2.79
CA ASP A 36 -10.38 -7.19 1.91
C ASP A 36 -9.77 -7.27 0.51
N ASN A 37 -9.38 -6.12 -0.06
CA ASN A 37 -8.73 -6.05 -1.37
C ASN A 37 -7.38 -6.78 -1.42
N SER A 38 -6.66 -6.89 -0.29
CA SER A 38 -5.44 -7.70 -0.19
C SER A 38 -5.75 -9.20 -0.16
N GLY A 39 -6.83 -9.59 0.50
CA GLY A 39 -7.35 -10.97 0.45
C GLY A 39 -7.64 -11.40 -0.99
N LEU A 40 -8.41 -10.60 -1.72
CA LEU A 40 -8.73 -10.85 -3.14
C LEU A 40 -7.48 -10.91 -4.02
N ALA A 41 -6.51 -10.00 -3.82
CA ALA A 41 -5.24 -10.04 -4.55
C ALA A 41 -4.46 -11.34 -4.29
N ASN A 42 -4.49 -11.84 -3.06
CA ASN A 42 -3.84 -13.10 -2.69
C ASN A 42 -4.52 -14.31 -3.32
N ASP A 43 -5.84 -14.31 -3.46
CA ASP A 43 -6.56 -15.40 -4.11
C ASP A 43 -6.28 -15.43 -5.63
N ILE A 44 -6.26 -14.27 -6.29
CA ILE A 44 -5.81 -14.16 -7.69
C ILE A 44 -4.37 -14.67 -7.84
N ARG A 45 -3.48 -14.33 -6.89
CA ARG A 45 -2.09 -14.83 -6.90
C ARG A 45 -2.01 -16.35 -6.79
N LYS A 46 -2.86 -16.98 -5.98
CA LYS A 46 -2.94 -18.46 -5.88
C LYS A 46 -3.41 -19.06 -7.21
N GLU A 47 -4.42 -18.47 -7.84
CA GLU A 47 -4.93 -18.91 -9.15
C GLU A 47 -3.85 -18.80 -10.24
N MET A 48 -3.13 -17.68 -10.29
CA MET A 48 -1.98 -17.51 -11.20
C MET A 48 -0.89 -18.56 -10.97
N LYS A 49 -0.64 -18.97 -9.72
CA LYS A 49 0.32 -20.04 -9.41
C LYS A 49 -0.13 -21.39 -9.99
N VAL A 50 -1.42 -21.69 -9.92
CA VAL A 50 -2.01 -22.90 -10.53
C VAL A 50 -1.86 -22.86 -12.06
N LEU A 51 -2.20 -21.73 -12.70
CA LEU A 51 -2.08 -21.56 -14.15
C LEU A 51 -0.64 -21.65 -14.63
N ASN A 52 0.32 -21.06 -13.90
CA ASN A 52 1.75 -21.22 -14.20
C ASN A 52 2.19 -22.68 -14.12
N GLY A 53 1.70 -23.44 -13.13
CA GLY A 53 1.93 -24.88 -13.05
C GLY A 53 1.39 -25.65 -14.26
N LYS A 54 0.20 -25.27 -14.77
CA LYS A 54 -0.37 -25.83 -16.00
C LYS A 54 0.45 -25.44 -17.25
N LEU A 55 0.89 -24.19 -17.32
CA LEU A 55 1.69 -23.67 -18.44
C LEU A 55 3.01 -24.44 -18.61
N LEU A 56 3.66 -24.82 -17.50
CA LEU A 56 4.90 -25.60 -17.54
C LEU A 56 4.68 -27.03 -18.10
N LYS A 57 3.50 -27.62 -17.88
CA LYS A 57 3.16 -28.99 -18.31
C LYS A 57 2.59 -29.07 -19.73
N THR A 58 2.07 -27.96 -20.26
CA THR A 58 1.35 -27.93 -21.53
C THR A 58 2.31 -27.86 -22.72
N LYS A 59 2.22 -28.80 -23.66
CA LYS A 59 3.06 -28.84 -24.88
C LYS A 59 2.41 -28.19 -26.10
N GLU A 60 1.08 -28.11 -26.13
CA GLU A 60 0.35 -27.58 -27.27
C GLU A 60 0.41 -26.03 -27.32
N LYS A 61 0.64 -25.48 -28.50
CA LYS A 61 0.91 -24.04 -28.70
C LYS A 61 -0.33 -23.16 -28.44
N ASN A 62 -1.52 -23.63 -28.79
CA ASN A 62 -2.75 -22.85 -28.66
C ASN A 62 -3.16 -22.71 -27.19
N THR A 63 -3.21 -23.82 -26.45
CA THR A 63 -3.49 -23.83 -25.00
C THR A 63 -2.44 -23.03 -24.21
N ARG A 64 -1.15 -23.06 -24.58
CA ARG A 64 -0.14 -22.18 -23.99
C ARG A 64 -0.45 -20.69 -24.20
N ARG A 65 -0.93 -20.29 -25.39
CA ARG A 65 -1.30 -18.90 -25.69
C ARG A 65 -2.49 -18.44 -24.86
N GLU A 66 -3.49 -19.30 -24.69
CA GLU A 66 -4.68 -19.03 -23.86
C GLU A 66 -4.31 -18.82 -22.39
N ILE A 67 -3.53 -19.73 -21.80
CA ILE A 67 -3.06 -19.60 -20.42
C ILE A 67 -2.23 -18.32 -20.23
N GLN A 68 -1.39 -17.95 -21.19
CA GLN A 68 -0.63 -16.69 -21.12
C GLN A 68 -1.55 -15.45 -21.18
N LYS A 69 -2.62 -15.49 -21.99
CA LYS A 69 -3.60 -14.40 -22.06
C LYS A 69 -4.36 -14.25 -20.75
N GLU A 70 -4.75 -15.38 -20.14
CA GLU A 70 -5.40 -15.42 -18.84
C GLU A 70 -4.49 -14.88 -17.73
N LEU A 71 -3.24 -15.34 -17.66
CA LEU A 71 -2.22 -14.84 -16.72
C LEU A 71 -2.00 -13.34 -16.83
N ARG A 72 -1.97 -12.78 -18.05
CA ARG A 72 -1.88 -11.32 -18.26
C ARG A 72 -3.11 -10.59 -17.71
N THR A 73 -4.29 -11.19 -17.84
CA THR A 73 -5.54 -10.62 -17.34
C THR A 73 -5.55 -10.62 -15.81
N LEU A 74 -5.26 -11.76 -15.18
CA LEU A 74 -5.15 -11.89 -13.73
C LEU A 74 -4.05 -11.00 -13.14
N SER A 75 -2.90 -10.85 -13.82
CA SER A 75 -1.83 -9.94 -13.35
C SER A 75 -2.29 -8.47 -13.30
N ARG A 76 -3.12 -8.05 -14.26
CA ARG A 76 -3.69 -6.69 -14.27
C ARG A 76 -4.69 -6.52 -13.15
N GLU A 77 -5.52 -7.53 -12.92
CA GLU A 77 -6.51 -7.50 -11.84
C GLU A 77 -5.83 -7.50 -10.46
N GLU A 78 -4.87 -8.39 -10.21
CA GLU A 78 -4.10 -8.46 -8.95
C GLU A 78 -3.44 -7.11 -8.62
N ARG A 79 -2.78 -6.49 -9.60
CA ARG A 79 -2.19 -5.16 -9.44
C ARG A 79 -3.24 -4.10 -9.12
N LYS A 80 -4.41 -4.15 -9.77
CA LYS A 80 -5.52 -3.22 -9.50
C LYS A 80 -6.03 -3.39 -8.06
N ARG A 81 -6.21 -4.63 -7.59
CA ARG A 81 -6.65 -4.94 -6.22
C ARG A 81 -5.65 -4.44 -5.17
N GLN A 82 -4.36 -4.65 -5.39
CA GLN A 82 -3.32 -4.11 -4.50
C GLN A 82 -3.33 -2.58 -4.43
N GLN A 83 -3.49 -1.91 -5.57
CA GLN A 83 -3.58 -0.45 -5.60
C GLN A 83 -4.81 0.06 -4.85
N LEU A 84 -5.95 -0.62 -5.00
CA LEU A 84 -7.17 -0.30 -4.26
C LEU A 84 -6.96 -0.51 -2.75
N ALA A 85 -6.37 -1.63 -2.33
CA ALA A 85 -6.08 -1.89 -0.91
C ALA A 85 -5.24 -0.77 -0.27
N VAL A 86 -4.19 -0.31 -0.96
CA VAL A 86 -3.37 0.84 -0.50
C VAL A 86 -4.20 2.12 -0.44
N THR A 87 -5.01 2.37 -1.47
CA THR A 87 -5.85 3.57 -1.55
C THR A 87 -6.89 3.61 -0.45
N ASP A 88 -7.53 2.47 -0.13
CA ASP A 88 -8.54 2.36 0.91
C ASP A 88 -7.96 2.66 2.29
N VAL A 89 -6.77 2.14 2.60
CA VAL A 89 -6.07 2.44 3.85
C VAL A 89 -5.72 3.93 3.96
N ILE A 90 -5.19 4.54 2.89
CA ILE A 90 -4.83 5.96 2.89
C ILE A 90 -6.07 6.85 3.03
N LYS A 91 -7.14 6.56 2.29
CA LYS A 91 -8.39 7.34 2.31
C LYS A 91 -9.13 7.29 3.64
N THR A 92 -8.97 6.19 4.39
CA THR A 92 -9.65 6.01 5.68
C THR A 92 -8.80 6.43 6.87
N ALA A 93 -7.56 6.89 6.64
CA ALA A 93 -6.67 7.39 7.67
C ALA A 93 -7.06 8.80 8.11
N ASP A 94 -7.06 9.03 9.42
CA ASP A 94 -7.22 10.37 10.00
C ASP A 94 -5.86 11.10 10.03
N VAL A 95 -4.77 10.36 10.24
CA VAL A 95 -3.40 10.90 10.33
C VAL A 95 -2.43 10.01 9.57
N ILE A 96 -1.61 10.62 8.72
CA ILE A 96 -0.52 9.96 7.99
C ILE A 96 0.82 10.42 8.54
N LEU A 97 1.60 9.48 9.08
CA LEU A 97 2.95 9.73 9.58
C LEU A 97 3.99 9.29 8.55
N THR A 98 4.87 10.20 8.16
CA THR A 98 5.99 9.90 7.26
C THR A 98 7.24 10.71 7.61
N THR A 99 8.39 10.27 7.11
CA THR A 99 9.56 11.17 7.11
C THR A 99 9.40 12.19 5.98
N LEU A 100 10.11 13.31 6.02
CA LEU A 100 10.04 14.34 4.97
C LEU A 100 10.15 13.77 3.55
N ILE A 101 11.14 12.90 3.33
CA ILE A 101 11.35 12.22 2.03
C ILE A 101 10.25 11.20 1.75
N GLY A 102 9.72 10.52 2.78
CA GLY A 102 8.64 9.56 2.62
C GLY A 102 7.33 10.18 2.13
N ALA A 103 7.11 11.48 2.39
CA ALA A 103 5.98 12.24 1.84
C ALA A 103 6.01 12.35 0.31
N PHE A 104 7.17 12.16 -0.33
CA PHE A 104 7.31 12.15 -1.80
C PHE A 104 6.75 10.86 -2.46
N THR A 105 6.20 9.93 -1.69
CA THR A 105 5.68 8.69 -2.26
C THR A 105 4.50 8.95 -3.22
N LYS A 106 4.51 8.27 -4.37
CA LYS A 106 3.40 8.31 -5.34
C LYS A 106 2.06 7.86 -4.77
N LYS A 107 2.09 7.11 -3.66
CA LYS A 107 0.89 6.66 -2.95
C LYS A 107 0.07 7.85 -2.40
N LEU A 108 0.71 8.99 -2.13
CA LEU A 108 0.07 10.20 -1.60
C LEU A 108 -0.30 11.23 -2.68
N ASP A 109 0.06 11.04 -3.95
CA ASP A 109 -0.13 12.06 -5.01
C ASP A 109 -1.60 12.47 -5.25
N ARG A 110 -2.57 11.69 -4.78
CA ARG A 110 -4.01 11.95 -4.91
C ARG A 110 -4.67 12.30 -3.57
N THR A 111 -3.88 12.65 -2.57
CA THR A 111 -4.32 13.01 -1.22
C THR A 111 -3.88 14.44 -0.96
N SER A 112 -4.81 15.30 -0.59
CA SER A 112 -4.54 16.66 -0.13
C SER A 112 -4.52 16.70 1.39
N PHE A 113 -3.69 17.55 1.98
CA PHE A 113 -3.60 17.72 3.43
C PHE A 113 -3.92 19.16 3.81
N ASP A 114 -4.92 19.35 4.67
CA ASP A 114 -5.28 20.69 5.18
C ASP A 114 -4.28 21.20 6.24
N LEU A 115 -3.56 20.27 6.87
CA LEU A 115 -2.57 20.54 7.90
C LEU A 115 -1.36 19.62 7.75
N VAL A 116 -0.18 20.24 7.75
CA VAL A 116 1.10 19.55 7.78
C VAL A 116 1.84 19.96 9.05
N ILE A 117 2.22 18.97 9.86
CA ILE A 117 3.03 19.16 11.07
C ILE A 117 4.40 18.56 10.81
N ILE A 118 5.45 19.36 10.99
CA ILE A 118 6.84 18.92 10.89
C ILE A 118 7.43 18.94 12.28
N ASP A 119 7.64 17.75 12.84
CA ASP A 119 8.40 17.58 14.08
C ASP A 119 9.91 17.65 13.78
N GLU A 120 10.69 18.10 14.76
CA GLU A 120 12.15 18.28 14.64
C GLU A 120 12.56 19.18 13.44
N ALA A 121 11.73 20.15 13.08
CA ALA A 121 11.94 21.01 11.90
C ALA A 121 13.30 21.76 11.93
N ALA A 122 13.81 22.10 13.11
CA ALA A 122 15.11 22.75 13.28
C ALA A 122 16.29 21.87 12.86
N GLN A 123 16.12 20.55 12.81
CA GLN A 123 17.13 19.58 12.39
C GLN A 123 17.03 19.25 10.89
N ALA A 124 15.98 19.72 10.21
CA ALA A 124 15.72 19.42 8.81
C ALA A 124 16.33 20.48 7.87
N LEU A 125 16.77 20.04 6.70
CA LEU A 125 17.07 20.96 5.60
C LEU A 125 15.78 21.60 5.12
N GLU A 126 15.77 22.92 4.94
CA GLU A 126 14.59 23.68 4.50
C GLU A 126 13.96 23.08 3.23
N ILE A 127 14.79 22.69 2.25
CA ILE A 127 14.34 22.07 1.00
C ILE A 127 13.54 20.77 1.24
N ALA A 128 13.92 19.99 2.26
CA ALA A 128 13.20 18.76 2.59
C ALA A 128 11.83 19.05 3.23
N CYS A 129 11.69 20.15 3.98
CA CYS A 129 10.43 20.58 4.57
C CYS A 129 9.39 20.97 3.52
N TRP A 130 9.82 21.47 2.35
CA TRP A 130 8.93 21.78 1.23
C TRP A 130 8.25 20.53 0.64
N ILE A 131 8.81 19.33 0.80
CA ILE A 131 8.24 18.09 0.25
C ILE A 131 6.83 17.83 0.81
N PRO A 132 6.62 17.72 2.14
CA PRO A 132 5.27 17.55 2.67
C PRO A 132 4.41 18.82 2.61
N LEU A 133 5.00 20.02 2.65
CA LEU A 133 4.23 21.28 2.58
C LEU A 133 3.54 21.52 1.23
N LEU A 134 4.07 20.95 0.15
CA LEU A 134 3.52 21.07 -1.20
C LEU A 134 2.59 19.89 -1.57
N LYS A 135 2.14 19.10 -0.59
CA LYS A 135 1.19 18.00 -0.80
C LYS A 135 -0.26 18.39 -0.56
#